data_AF-A0A832WWA0-F1
#
_entry.id   AF-A0A832WWA0-F1
#
_cell.length_a   1.000
_cell.length_b   1.000
_cell.length_c   1.000
_cell.angle_alpha   90.00
_cell.angle_beta   90.00
_cell.angle_gamma   90.00
#
_symmetry.space_group_name_H-M   'P 1'
#
loop_
_entity.id
_entity.type
_entity.pdbx_description
1 polymer ?
#
loop_
_entity_poly.entity_id
_entity_poly.type
_entity_poly.pdbx_seq_one_letter_code
_entity_poly.pdbx_strand_id
1 'polypeptide(L)'
;MTFISIDHPPPPNHLGCYVQNAAKWGYCIEKPSCEMRFIEHYPKTVFGIYDKQSIFIITVSKTGLQSSPALWSNNDALISLASAHFEELWQRAQKPELKDVGKH
;
A
#
# COMPACT_ATOMS: atom_id res chain seq x y z
N MET A 1 3.41 -3.65 9.08
CA MET A 1 3.76 -2.86 7.87
C MET A 1 2.49 -2.23 7.31
N THR A 2 2.63 -1.06 6.71
CA THR A 2 1.57 -0.13 6.28
C THR A 2 0.97 -0.53 4.93
N PHE A 3 -0.34 -0.76 4.87
CA PHE A 3 -1.09 -0.80 3.60
C PHE A 3 -1.62 0.61 3.32
N ILE A 4 -1.28 1.17 2.16
CA ILE A 4 -1.82 2.44 1.70
C ILE A 4 -2.67 2.14 0.47
N SER A 5 -3.99 2.28 0.58
CA SER A 5 -4.83 2.50 -0.61
C SER A 5 -4.59 3.94 -1.02
N ILE A 6 -3.95 4.15 -2.17
CA ILE A 6 -3.83 5.48 -2.76
C ILE A 6 -4.87 5.53 -3.87
N ASP A 7 -6.02 6.15 -3.58
CA ASP A 7 -7.15 6.23 -4.51
C ASP A 7 -6.86 7.13 -5.74
N HIS A 8 -5.67 7.72 -5.88
CA HIS A 8 -5.24 8.48 -7.07
C HIS A 8 -3.73 8.28 -7.33
N PRO A 9 -3.30 7.95 -8.56
CA PRO A 9 -1.88 7.81 -8.87
C PRO A 9 -1.14 9.16 -8.74
N PRO A 10 0.06 9.21 -8.13
CA PRO A 10 0.90 10.41 -8.19
C PRO A 10 1.40 10.64 -9.64
N PRO A 11 1.72 11.89 -10.01
CA PRO A 11 2.17 12.23 -11.35
C PRO A 11 3.41 11.42 -11.78
N PRO A 12 3.58 11.17 -13.09
CA PRO A 12 4.46 10.13 -13.67
C PRO A 12 5.96 10.30 -13.40
N ASN A 13 6.38 11.39 -12.74
CA ASN A 13 7.79 11.77 -12.61
C ASN A 13 8.45 11.23 -11.31
N HIS A 14 7.74 10.43 -10.50
CA HIS A 14 8.22 9.97 -9.19
C HIS A 14 8.15 8.44 -8.98
N LEU A 15 8.60 7.68 -9.97
CA LEU A 15 8.72 6.22 -9.90
C LEU A 15 9.66 5.72 -8.76
N GLY A 16 10.48 6.60 -8.16
CA GLY A 16 11.40 6.27 -7.06
C GLY A 16 10.80 6.24 -5.64
N CYS A 17 9.52 6.62 -5.46
CA CYS A 17 8.93 6.86 -4.12
C CYS A 17 7.97 5.76 -3.63
N TYR A 18 8.14 4.52 -4.09
CA TYR A 18 7.16 3.47 -3.81
C TYR A 18 7.37 2.70 -2.50
N VAL A 19 8.58 2.62 -1.94
CA VAL A 19 8.78 1.98 -0.61
C VAL A 19 9.96 2.60 0.14
N GLN A 20 10.01 3.93 0.26
CA GLN A 20 10.92 4.57 1.22
C GLN A 20 10.18 4.87 2.52
N ASN A 21 10.63 4.13 3.53
CA ASN A 21 10.24 4.19 4.93
C ASN A 21 10.21 5.62 5.50
N ALA A 22 9.42 5.79 6.55
CA ALA A 22 9.36 6.93 7.48
C ALA A 22 8.84 8.30 6.97
N ALA A 23 9.13 8.75 5.74
CA ALA A 23 8.72 10.11 5.31
C ALA A 23 7.26 10.20 4.80
N LYS A 24 6.65 9.08 4.40
CA LYS A 24 5.28 9.03 3.85
C LYS A 24 4.17 8.86 4.89
N TRP A 25 4.53 8.71 6.16
CA TRP A 25 3.59 8.54 7.27
C TRP A 25 2.77 9.83 7.47
N GLY A 26 3.41 11.00 7.36
CA GLY A 26 2.73 12.30 7.48
C GLY A 26 1.62 12.52 6.45
N TYR A 27 1.84 12.11 5.19
CA TYR A 27 0.87 12.39 4.12
C TYR A 27 -0.50 11.73 4.35
N CYS A 28 -0.52 10.47 4.79
CA CYS A 28 -1.78 9.77 5.07
C CYS A 28 -2.38 10.11 6.43
N ILE A 29 -1.55 10.54 7.39
CA ILE A 29 -2.05 11.03 8.68
C ILE A 29 -2.79 12.37 8.51
N GLU A 30 -2.37 13.21 7.57
CA GLU A 30 -2.92 14.55 7.35
C GLU A 30 -4.14 14.60 6.41
N LYS A 31 -4.46 13.51 5.70
CA LYS A 31 -5.54 13.50 4.70
C LYS A 31 -6.70 12.64 5.17
N PRO A 32 -7.91 13.20 5.37
CA PRO A 32 -9.07 12.42 5.80
C PRO A 32 -9.52 11.38 4.75
N SER A 33 -9.07 11.52 3.50
CA SER A 33 -9.30 10.55 2.42
C SER A 33 -8.27 9.43 2.37
N CYS A 34 -7.29 9.38 3.27
CA CYS A 34 -6.35 8.26 3.37
C CYS A 34 -6.64 7.46 4.64
N GLU A 35 -6.90 6.16 4.47
CA GLU A 35 -6.92 5.21 5.57
C GLU A 35 -5.70 4.30 5.51
N MET A 36 -5.23 3.94 6.69
CA MET A 36 -4.05 3.11 6.85
C MET A 36 -4.30 2.09 7.95
N ARG A 37 -3.93 0.83 7.69
CA ARG A 37 -4.01 -0.26 8.67
C ARG A 37 -2.75 -1.11 8.65
N PHE A 38 -2.54 -1.85 9.74
CA PHE A 38 -1.38 -2.71 9.93
C PHE A 38 -1.79 -4.17 9.91
N ILE A 39 -1.05 -4.98 9.16
CA ILE A 39 -1.12 -6.44 9.27
C ILE A 39 0.10 -6.96 10.03
N GLU A 40 -0.12 -8.09 10.69
CA GLU A 40 0.86 -8.75 11.56
C GLU A 40 2.04 -9.34 10.78
N HIS A 41 1.78 -9.93 9.62
CA HIS A 41 2.77 -10.65 8.84
C HIS A 41 3.22 -9.86 7.61
N TYR A 42 4.52 -9.88 7.34
CA TYR A 42 5.09 -9.26 6.15
C TYR A 42 4.74 -10.11 4.92
N PRO A 43 3.99 -9.59 3.94
CA PRO A 43 3.61 -10.37 2.77
C PRO A 43 4.79 -10.49 1.81
N LYS A 44 4.96 -11.66 1.19
CA LYS A 44 5.98 -11.86 0.14
C LYS A 44 5.69 -11.04 -1.12
N THR A 45 4.43 -10.68 -1.31
CA THR A 45 3.94 -9.92 -2.45
C THR A 45 3.22 -8.68 -1.92
N VAL A 46 3.62 -7.52 -2.42
CA VAL A 46 2.92 -6.26 -2.16
C VAL A 46 2.27 -5.80 -3.46
N PHE A 47 1.12 -5.16 -3.36
CA PHE A 47 0.43 -4.65 -4.54
C PHE A 47 -0.29 -3.33 -4.25
N GLY A 48 -0.51 -2.56 -5.32
CA GLY A 48 -1.34 -1.37 -5.33
C GLY A 48 -2.39 -1.49 -6.43
N ILE A 49 -3.62 -1.09 -6.13
CA ILE A 49 -4.73 -1.04 -7.08
C ILE A 49 -5.01 0.44 -7.34
N TYR A 50 -5.10 0.84 -8.61
CA TYR A 50 -5.29 2.23 -9.02
C TYR A 50 -6.57 2.36 -9.83
N ASP A 51 -7.46 3.25 -9.40
CA ASP A 51 -8.75 3.56 -10.02
C ASP A 51 -9.61 2.33 -10.35
N LYS A 52 -9.35 1.21 -9.66
CA LYS A 52 -9.90 -0.13 -9.95
C LYS A 52 -9.71 -0.61 -11.40
N GLN A 53 -8.74 -0.03 -12.10
CA GLN A 53 -8.48 -0.28 -13.53
C GLN A 53 -7.08 -0.81 -13.81
N SER A 54 -6.16 -0.67 -12.85
CA SER A 54 -4.82 -1.21 -12.98
C SER A 54 -4.27 -1.68 -11.65
N ILE A 55 -3.29 -2.56 -11.74
CA ILE A 55 -2.60 -3.14 -10.60
C ILE A 55 -1.09 -3.09 -10.81
N PHE A 56 -0.38 -2.75 -9.74
CA PHE A 56 1.05 -2.91 -9.62
C PHE A 56 1.36 -3.97 -8.57
N ILE A 57 2.07 -5.02 -8.94
CA ILE A 57 2.43 -6.13 -8.05
C ILE A 57 3.96 -6.19 -7.96
N ILE A 58 4.49 -6.35 -6.76
CA ILE A 58 5.93 -6.54 -6.51
C ILE A 58 6.10 -7.79 -5.66
N THR A 59 6.98 -8.70 -6.08
CA THR A 59 7.45 -9.80 -5.23
C THR A 59 8.70 -9.36 -4.50
N VAL A 60 8.61 -9.20 -3.18
CA VAL A 60 9.70 -8.64 -2.36
C VAL A 60 10.89 -9.60 -2.35
N SER A 61 11.97 -9.18 -3.01
CA SER A 61 13.25 -9.88 -2.98
C SER A 61 13.96 -9.69 -1.65
N LYS A 62 14.72 -10.70 -1.23
CA LYS A 62 15.62 -10.60 -0.07
C LYS A 62 16.71 -9.55 -0.26
N THR A 63 17.06 -9.23 -1.51
CA THR A 63 18.11 -8.25 -1.85
C THR A 63 17.58 -6.82 -2.00
N GLY A 64 16.29 -6.58 -1.72
CA GLY A 64 15.69 -5.25 -1.68
C GLY A 64 14.72 -4.98 -2.83
N LEU A 65 14.17 -3.76 -2.86
CA LEU A 65 13.12 -3.39 -3.81
C LEU A 65 13.63 -3.31 -5.26
N GLN A 66 14.84 -2.82 -5.48
CA GLN A 66 15.40 -2.60 -6.82
C GLN A 66 15.57 -3.90 -7.62
N SER A 67 15.73 -5.03 -6.91
CA SER A 67 15.86 -6.36 -7.49
C SER A 67 14.56 -7.17 -7.43
N SER A 68 13.48 -6.56 -6.92
CA SER A 68 12.19 -7.23 -6.79
C SER A 68 11.47 -7.25 -8.14
N PRO A 69 11.06 -8.43 -8.64
CA PRO A 69 10.23 -8.51 -9.83
C PRO A 69 8.95 -7.73 -9.64
N ALA A 70 8.61 -6.91 -10.64
CA ALA A 70 7.43 -6.07 -10.63
C ALA A 70 6.59 -6.30 -11.89
N LEU A 71 5.27 -6.27 -11.72
CA LEU A 71 4.29 -6.40 -12.80
C LEU A 71 3.33 -5.22 -12.71
N TRP A 72 3.20 -4.47 -13.79
CA TRP A 72 2.11 -3.53 -14.02
C TRP A 72 1.12 -4.16 -15.00
N SER A 73 -0.16 -4.18 -14.68
CA SER A 73 -1.18 -4.83 -15.51
C SER A 73 -2.52 -4.13 -15.41
N ASN A 74 -3.32 -4.23 -16.46
CA ASN A 74 -4.74 -3.86 -16.52
C ASN A 74 -5.64 -5.09 -16.74
N ASN A 75 -5.13 -6.29 -16.45
CA ASN A 75 -5.91 -7.52 -16.58
C ASN A 75 -7.00 -7.60 -15.50
N ASP A 76 -8.26 -7.66 -15.91
CA ASP A 76 -9.43 -7.66 -15.00
C ASP A 76 -9.38 -8.79 -13.97
N ALA A 77 -8.90 -9.98 -14.35
CA ALA A 77 -8.81 -11.11 -13.44
C ALA A 77 -7.78 -10.85 -12.32
N LEU A 78 -6.64 -10.22 -12.65
CA LEU A 78 -5.64 -9.84 -11.65
C LEU A 78 -6.14 -8.73 -10.73
N ILE A 79 -6.85 -7.74 -11.28
CA ILE A 79 -7.43 -6.64 -10.50
C ILE A 79 -8.49 -7.19 -9.53
N SER A 80 -9.37 -8.07 -10.01
CA SER A 80 -10.41 -8.70 -9.20
C SER A 80 -9.82 -9.55 -8.08
N LEU A 81 -8.82 -10.39 -8.39
CA LEU A 81 -8.11 -11.21 -7.41
C LEU A 81 -7.47 -10.35 -6.31
N ALA A 82 -6.77 -9.29 -6.70
CA ALA A 82 -6.10 -8.41 -5.74
C ALA A 82 -7.09 -7.60 -4.91
N SER A 83 -8.22 -7.20 -5.48
CA SER A 83 -9.28 -6.49 -4.76
C SER A 83 -9.89 -7.39 -3.68
N ALA A 84 -10.20 -8.64 -4.03
CA ALA A 84 -10.69 -9.63 -3.06
C ALA A 84 -9.66 -9.88 -1.96
N HIS A 85 -8.38 -10.05 -2.33
CA HIS A 85 -7.31 -10.28 -1.37
C HIS A 85 -7.07 -9.05 -0.46
N PHE A 86 -7.17 -7.83 -1.00
CA PHE A 86 -7.09 -6.60 -0.22
C PHE A 86 -8.18 -6.56 0.85
N GLU A 87 -9.43 -6.83 0.48
CA GLU A 87 -10.55 -6.81 1.44
C GLU A 87 -10.33 -7.81 2.58
N GLU A 88 -9.89 -9.03 2.27
CA GLU A 88 -9.56 -10.03 3.29
C GLU A 88 -8.48 -9.54 4.26
N LEU A 89 -7.40 -8.94 3.74
CA LEU A 89 -6.34 -8.37 4.57
C LEU A 89 -6.84 -7.17 5.38
N TRP A 90 -7.66 -6.32 4.78
CA TRP A 90 -8.18 -5.10 5.38
C TRP A 90 -9.09 -5.37 6.58
N GLN A 91 -9.92 -6.41 6.50
CA GLN A 91 -10.77 -6.85 7.61
C GLN A 91 -9.96 -7.40 8.80
N ARG A 92 -8.80 -8.00 8.53
CA ARG A 92 -7.91 -8.55 9.57
C ARG A 92 -6.90 -7.54 10.09
N ALA A 93 -6.76 -6.40 9.42
CA ALA A 93 -5.76 -5.39 9.74
C ALA A 93 -6.17 -4.57 10.97
N GLN A 94 -5.19 -4.31 11.85
CA GLN A 94 -5.35 -3.47 13.02
C GLN A 94 -5.35 -1.99 12.63
N LYS A 95 -6.26 -1.22 13.23
CA LYS A 95 -6.25 0.24 13.08
C LYS A 95 -5.04 0.83 13.82
N PRO A 96 -4.49 1.96 13.38
CA PRO A 96 -3.47 2.68 14.13
C PRO A 96 -4.06 3.07 15.49
N GLU A 97 -3.41 2.68 16.58
CA GLU A 97 -3.71 3.27 17.88
C GLU A 97 -3.21 4.71 17.87
N LEU A 98 -4.13 5.67 17.71
CA LEU A 98 -3.84 7.07 18.00
C LEU A 98 -3.64 7.15 19.51
N LYS A 99 -2.39 7.13 19.97
CA LYS A 99 -2.10 7.57 21.33
C LYS A 99 -2.42 9.06 21.36
N ASP A 100 -3.48 9.43 22.06
CA ASP A 100 -3.73 10.83 22.42
C ASP A 100 -2.47 11.37 23.08
N VAL A 101 -1.72 12.20 22.34
CA VAL A 101 -0.67 13.00 22.92
C VAL A 101 -1.40 14.03 23.76
N GLY A 102 -1.54 13.72 25.05
CA GLY A 102 -2.10 14.60 26.05
C GLY A 102 -1.48 15.99 25.92
N LYS A 103 -2.32 16.97 25.60
CA LYS A 103 -1.97 18.38 25.76
C LYS A 103 -1.89 18.65 27.26
N HIS A 104 -0.67 18.80 27.76
CA HIS A 104 -0.38 19.44 29.05
C HIS A 104 0.44 20.69 28.80
#